data_AF-A0A382ZFQ0-F1
#
_entry.id   AF-A0A382ZFQ0-F1
#
_cell.length_a   1.000
_cell.length_b   1.000
_cell.length_c   1.000
_cell.angle_alpha   90.00
_cell.angle_beta   90.00
_cell.angle_gamma   90.00
#
_symmetry.space_group_name_H-M   'P 1'
#
loop_
_entity.id
_entity.type
_entity.pdbx_description
1 polymer ?
#
loop_
_entity_poly.entity_id
_entity_poly.type
_entity_poly.pdbx_seq_one_letter_code
_entity_poly.pdbx_strand_id
1 'polypeptide(L)'
;AKDPGIGPDRLNRPGSLRYDHVNQRLFVTDVGNERVLIFDAGEGRLQSGASATHVLGQNDFLSRQDRLDLKKLTPGAMILDVKEQRLLVSEGSVLNRMLVFDVHPERIKNNPDAFAVLFQEDFGPPKRATSDVFENSPRPFLNEETNTLYVASGYPGGNRVLLYDFSPENVHTGMRAFDVLGHYDQEGNPDFNARAAYGRINARYVYPRAVALDPLDHRLFVNDQYNNRVVMYELDVENRIVDRAAKIILGQPDEYSG
;
A
#
# COMPACT_ATOMS: atom_id res chain seq x y z
N ALA A 1 -29.59 7.39 -19.10
CA ALA A 1 -28.33 6.81 -19.59
C ALA A 1 -27.27 6.99 -18.51
N LYS A 2 -26.45 5.97 -18.23
CA LYS A 2 -25.22 6.14 -17.45
C LYS A 2 -24.15 6.46 -18.48
N ASP A 3 -23.95 7.74 -18.82
CA ASP A 3 -22.98 8.08 -19.85
C ASP A 3 -21.59 8.22 -19.22
N PRO A 4 -20.68 7.24 -19.42
CA PRO A 4 -19.28 7.46 -19.10
C PRO A 4 -18.77 8.65 -19.93
N GLY A 5 -17.88 9.44 -19.37
CA GLY A 5 -17.38 10.63 -20.06
C GLY A 5 -15.93 10.93 -19.77
N ILE A 6 -15.41 11.86 -20.57
CA ILE A 6 -14.09 12.45 -20.43
C ILE A 6 -14.25 13.95 -20.19
N GLY A 7 -13.37 14.53 -19.41
CA GLY A 7 -13.50 15.90 -18.88
C GLY A 7 -13.27 15.96 -17.37
N PRO A 8 -13.16 17.18 -16.81
CA PRO A 8 -12.88 17.36 -15.39
C PRO A 8 -14.07 17.01 -14.49
N ASP A 9 -15.29 16.97 -15.02
CA ASP A 9 -16.57 16.73 -14.33
C ASP A 9 -17.24 15.41 -14.80
N ARG A 10 -16.45 14.51 -15.39
CA ARG A 10 -16.91 13.24 -15.95
C ARG A 10 -15.99 12.10 -15.51
N LEU A 11 -16.59 10.94 -15.27
CA LEU A 11 -15.91 9.71 -14.87
C LEU A 11 -16.33 8.57 -15.78
N ASN A 12 -15.47 7.57 -15.90
CA ASN A 12 -15.66 6.33 -16.61
C ASN A 12 -15.13 5.17 -15.74
N ARG A 13 -16.04 4.38 -15.15
CA ARG A 13 -15.72 3.28 -14.23
C ARG A 13 -14.84 3.75 -13.04
N PRO A 14 -15.32 4.71 -12.21
CA PRO A 14 -14.57 5.12 -11.03
C PRO A 14 -14.37 3.93 -10.08
N GLY A 15 -13.18 3.85 -9.45
CA GLY A 15 -12.77 2.72 -8.62
C GLY A 15 -12.50 3.10 -7.17
N SER A 16 -11.23 3.29 -6.83
CA SER A 16 -10.76 3.61 -5.48
C SER A 16 -10.94 5.09 -5.14
N LEU A 17 -11.20 5.36 -3.86
CA LEU A 17 -11.35 6.70 -3.30
C LEU A 17 -10.37 6.89 -2.14
N ARG A 18 -9.76 8.08 -2.03
CA ARG A 18 -9.02 8.51 -0.82
C ARG A 18 -9.40 9.93 -0.47
N TYR A 19 -9.62 10.19 0.81
CA TYR A 19 -10.00 11.50 1.32
C TYR A 19 -8.88 12.09 2.16
N ASP A 20 -8.36 13.23 1.74
CA ASP A 20 -7.48 14.08 2.50
C ASP A 20 -8.33 14.93 3.44
N HIS A 21 -8.44 14.52 4.70
CA HIS A 21 -9.27 15.20 5.68
C HIS A 21 -8.66 16.50 6.20
N VAL A 22 -7.35 16.70 6.02
CA VAL A 22 -6.63 17.93 6.42
C VAL A 22 -6.83 19.03 5.40
N ASN A 23 -6.65 18.72 4.10
CA ASN A 23 -6.79 19.69 3.01
C ASN A 23 -8.14 19.63 2.30
N GLN A 24 -9.04 18.75 2.75
CA GLN A 24 -10.38 18.53 2.22
C GLN A 24 -10.37 18.20 0.72
N ARG A 25 -9.60 17.19 0.30
CA ARG A 25 -9.50 16.78 -1.12
C ARG A 25 -9.92 15.32 -1.30
N LEU A 26 -10.66 15.05 -2.37
CA LEU A 26 -11.07 13.69 -2.73
C LEU A 26 -10.30 13.23 -3.98
N PHE A 27 -9.55 12.14 -3.83
CA PHE A 27 -8.84 11.47 -4.91
C PHE A 27 -9.71 10.32 -5.43
N VAL A 28 -9.97 10.28 -6.72
CA VAL A 28 -10.84 9.30 -7.37
C VAL A 28 -10.08 8.63 -8.51
N THR A 29 -9.92 7.31 -8.48
CA THR A 29 -9.43 6.61 -9.66
C THR A 29 -10.52 6.57 -10.72
N ASP A 30 -10.22 7.10 -11.89
CA ASP A 30 -11.09 7.12 -13.06
C ASP A 30 -10.57 6.08 -14.06
N VAL A 31 -10.79 4.80 -13.72
CA VAL A 31 -10.07 3.65 -14.31
C VAL A 31 -10.26 3.57 -15.81
N GLY A 32 -11.47 3.83 -16.30
CA GLY A 32 -11.79 3.80 -17.72
C GLY A 32 -11.16 4.93 -18.53
N ASN A 33 -10.63 5.97 -17.86
CA ASN A 33 -9.89 7.07 -18.49
C ASN A 33 -8.41 7.10 -18.08
N GLU A 34 -7.91 6.03 -17.46
CA GLU A 34 -6.48 5.85 -17.15
C GLU A 34 -5.86 6.99 -16.31
N ARG A 35 -6.63 7.49 -15.34
CA ARG A 35 -6.23 8.65 -14.54
C ARG A 35 -6.74 8.60 -13.10
N VAL A 36 -6.19 9.48 -12.27
CA VAL A 36 -6.78 9.86 -10.98
C VAL A 36 -7.19 11.33 -11.07
N LEU A 37 -8.42 11.63 -10.67
CA LEU A 37 -8.94 12.99 -10.53
C LEU A 37 -8.93 13.42 -9.07
N ILE A 38 -8.59 14.68 -8.81
CA ILE A 38 -8.60 15.27 -7.47
C ILE A 38 -9.66 16.37 -7.43
N PHE A 39 -10.61 16.25 -6.52
CA PHE A 39 -11.68 17.23 -6.31
C PHE A 39 -11.44 18.00 -5.02
N ASP A 40 -11.78 19.29 -5.06
CA ASP A 40 -11.94 20.09 -3.85
C ASP A 40 -13.23 19.65 -3.15
N ALA A 41 -13.07 19.05 -1.98
CA ALA A 41 -14.13 18.47 -1.18
C ALA A 41 -14.35 19.27 0.12
N GLY A 42 -13.91 20.54 0.14
CA GLY A 42 -14.18 21.44 1.24
C GLY A 42 -15.67 21.75 1.40
N GLU A 43 -16.06 22.06 2.63
CA GLU A 43 -17.43 22.44 2.96
C GLU A 43 -17.89 23.61 2.07
N GLY A 44 -19.07 23.47 1.45
CA GLY A 44 -19.62 24.45 0.51
C GLY A 44 -18.95 24.55 -0.86
N ARG A 45 -17.81 23.87 -1.10
CA ARG A 45 -17.08 23.86 -2.38
C ARG A 45 -17.44 22.66 -3.26
N LEU A 46 -17.86 21.55 -2.64
CA LEU A 46 -18.30 20.35 -3.35
C LEU A 46 -19.79 20.42 -3.68
N GLN A 47 -20.10 20.42 -4.98
CA GLN A 47 -21.47 20.42 -5.51
C GLN A 47 -21.63 19.41 -6.63
N SER A 48 -22.87 19.06 -6.98
CA SER A 48 -23.13 18.20 -8.13
C SER A 48 -22.57 18.80 -9.41
N GLY A 49 -21.80 18.01 -10.16
CA GLY A 49 -21.13 18.49 -11.38
C GLY A 49 -19.85 19.28 -11.14
N ALA A 50 -19.30 19.29 -9.92
CA ALA A 50 -18.00 19.90 -9.65
C ALA A 50 -16.90 19.33 -10.56
N SER A 51 -16.05 20.22 -11.06
CA SER A 51 -14.86 19.87 -11.83
C SER A 51 -13.71 19.46 -10.90
N ALA A 52 -12.94 18.47 -11.32
CA ALA A 52 -11.66 18.14 -10.72
C ALA A 52 -10.69 19.32 -10.86
N THR A 53 -9.88 19.51 -9.83
CA THR A 53 -8.83 20.54 -9.77
C THR A 53 -7.52 20.05 -10.38
N HIS A 54 -7.26 18.74 -10.31
CA HIS A 54 -6.05 18.12 -10.83
C HIS A 54 -6.34 16.76 -11.47
N VAL A 55 -5.46 16.38 -12.41
CA VAL A 55 -5.45 15.08 -13.08
C VAL A 55 -4.05 14.47 -13.02
N LEU A 56 -3.95 13.21 -12.60
CA LEU A 56 -2.72 12.43 -12.56
C LEU A 56 -2.85 11.25 -13.52
N GLY A 57 -1.76 10.90 -14.22
CA GLY A 57 -1.74 9.80 -15.20
C GLY A 57 -2.03 10.23 -16.64
N GLN A 58 -2.61 11.42 -16.84
CA GLN A 58 -2.90 12.01 -18.15
C GLN A 58 -2.49 13.49 -18.16
N ASN A 59 -2.03 13.99 -19.31
CA ASN A 59 -1.52 15.37 -19.44
C ASN A 59 -2.57 16.45 -19.15
N ASP A 60 -3.84 16.12 -19.40
CA ASP A 60 -4.98 17.02 -19.20
C ASP A 60 -6.27 16.21 -18.91
N PHE A 61 -7.37 16.93 -18.70
CA PHE A 61 -8.67 16.34 -18.39
C PHE A 61 -9.39 15.71 -19.60
N LEU A 62 -8.86 15.85 -20.80
CA LEU A 62 -9.47 15.41 -22.06
C LEU A 62 -8.69 14.27 -22.74
N SER A 63 -7.49 13.97 -22.24
CA SER A 63 -6.61 12.94 -22.76
C SER A 63 -6.92 11.56 -22.19
N ARG A 64 -6.70 10.55 -23.03
CA ARG A 64 -6.72 9.11 -22.70
C ARG A 64 -5.66 8.39 -23.52
N GLN A 65 -4.41 8.76 -23.28
CA GLN A 65 -3.25 8.23 -23.96
C GLN A 65 -2.67 7.05 -23.19
N ASP A 66 -2.14 6.07 -23.93
CA ASP A 66 -1.43 4.95 -23.35
C ASP A 66 -0.22 5.44 -22.55
N ARG A 67 0.01 4.79 -21.41
CA ARG A 67 1.18 5.09 -20.57
C ARG A 67 2.47 4.55 -21.20
N LEU A 68 3.36 5.46 -21.60
CA LEU A 68 4.69 5.13 -22.15
C LEU A 68 5.85 5.32 -21.16
N ASP A 69 5.65 6.11 -20.11
CA ASP A 69 6.66 6.39 -19.09
C ASP A 69 6.30 5.69 -17.77
N LEU A 70 7.25 4.90 -17.25
CA LEU A 70 7.06 4.08 -16.05
C LEU A 70 7.01 4.90 -14.76
N LYS A 71 7.36 6.20 -14.80
CA LYS A 71 7.13 7.13 -13.69
C LYS A 71 5.72 7.69 -13.65
N LYS A 72 4.92 7.49 -14.71
CA LYS A 72 3.54 7.98 -14.77
C LYS A 72 2.57 7.02 -14.12
N LEU A 73 1.55 7.62 -13.51
CA LEU A 73 0.50 6.89 -12.81
C LEU A 73 -0.25 5.96 -13.78
N THR A 74 -0.58 4.77 -13.29
CA THR A 74 -1.67 3.94 -13.80
C THR A 74 -2.72 3.82 -12.69
N PRO A 75 -4.02 3.93 -12.98
CA PRO A 75 -5.03 3.90 -11.92
C PRO A 75 -5.11 2.51 -11.28
N GLY A 76 -4.84 2.44 -9.98
CA GLY A 76 -4.95 1.23 -9.17
C GLY A 76 -5.34 1.53 -7.73
N ALA A 77 -5.21 0.54 -6.85
CA ALA A 77 -5.47 0.75 -5.43
C ALA A 77 -4.53 1.83 -4.88
N MET A 78 -5.09 2.80 -4.15
CA MET A 78 -4.34 3.94 -3.63
C MET A 78 -4.07 3.79 -2.13
N ILE A 79 -3.03 4.42 -1.60
CA ILE A 79 -2.89 4.76 -0.18
C ILE A 79 -2.53 6.24 -0.16
N LEU A 80 -3.21 7.00 0.68
CA LEU A 80 -2.91 8.41 0.87
C LEU A 80 -2.28 8.56 2.24
N ASP A 81 -1.05 9.03 2.26
CA ASP A 81 -0.41 9.59 3.44
C ASP A 81 -0.83 11.05 3.53
N VAL A 82 -1.76 11.33 4.44
CA VAL A 82 -2.34 12.65 4.64
C VAL A 82 -1.35 13.55 5.38
N LYS A 83 -0.54 13.02 6.29
CA LYS A 83 0.43 13.82 7.05
C LYS A 83 1.54 14.38 6.14
N GLU A 84 2.14 13.53 5.33
CA GLU A 84 3.28 13.89 4.47
C GLU A 84 2.88 14.21 3.03
N GLN A 85 1.58 14.06 2.73
CA GLN A 85 0.97 14.42 1.45
C GLN A 85 1.57 13.62 0.29
N ARG A 86 1.61 12.29 0.46
CA ARG A 86 2.13 11.32 -0.51
C ARG A 86 1.02 10.38 -0.96
N LEU A 87 0.88 10.16 -2.26
CA LEU A 87 -0.05 9.19 -2.82
C LEU A 87 0.73 7.98 -3.32
N LEU A 88 0.49 6.81 -2.72
CA LEU A 88 0.99 5.54 -3.22
C LEU A 88 -0.07 4.92 -4.12
N VAL A 89 0.33 4.45 -5.30
CA VAL A 89 -0.58 3.85 -6.28
C VAL A 89 -0.06 2.50 -6.74
N SER A 90 -0.87 1.47 -6.55
CA SER A 90 -0.55 0.10 -6.95
C SER A 90 -0.63 -0.06 -8.46
N GLU A 91 0.40 -0.67 -9.04
CA GLU A 91 0.38 -1.10 -10.45
C GLU A 91 -0.15 -2.52 -10.62
N GLY A 92 -0.90 -3.00 -9.63
CA GLY A 92 -1.51 -4.33 -9.59
C GLY A 92 -0.55 -5.45 -9.19
N SER A 93 -1.13 -6.63 -8.98
CA SER A 93 -0.43 -7.81 -8.47
C SER A 93 0.51 -8.49 -9.47
N VAL A 94 0.54 -8.04 -10.73
CA VAL A 94 1.41 -8.59 -11.77
C VAL A 94 2.74 -7.84 -11.81
N LEU A 95 2.69 -6.51 -11.61
CA LEU A 95 3.86 -5.63 -11.66
C LEU A 95 4.56 -5.49 -10.31
N ASN A 96 3.93 -5.95 -9.22
CA ASN A 96 4.57 -6.10 -7.91
C ASN A 96 5.28 -4.82 -7.42
N ARG A 97 4.69 -3.66 -7.70
CA ARG A 97 5.26 -2.36 -7.37
C ARG A 97 4.18 -1.34 -7.07
N MET A 98 4.56 -0.34 -6.27
CA MET A 98 3.76 0.86 -6.05
C MET A 98 4.57 2.09 -6.42
N LEU A 99 3.93 3.04 -7.08
CA LEU A 99 4.50 4.35 -7.35
C LEU A 99 4.13 5.32 -6.24
N VAL A 100 5.07 6.18 -5.84
CA VAL A 100 4.85 7.23 -4.83
C VAL A 100 4.90 8.59 -5.49
N PHE A 101 3.83 9.35 -5.34
CA PHE A 101 3.67 10.70 -5.87
C PHE A 101 3.62 11.71 -4.74
N ASP A 102 4.26 12.85 -4.97
CA ASP A 102 4.08 14.01 -4.14
C ASP A 102 2.77 14.72 -4.52
N VAL A 103 1.84 14.80 -3.57
CA VAL A 103 0.50 15.36 -3.78
C VAL A 103 0.19 16.52 -2.85
N HIS A 104 1.21 17.15 -2.28
CA HIS A 104 1.01 18.30 -1.41
C HIS A 104 0.37 19.47 -2.15
N PRO A 105 -0.63 20.14 -1.53
CA PRO A 105 -1.51 21.09 -2.21
C PRO A 105 -0.79 22.26 -2.87
N GLU A 106 0.33 22.73 -2.31
CA GLU A 106 1.06 23.87 -2.86
C GLU A 106 2.00 23.54 -4.03
N ARG A 107 2.32 22.25 -4.25
CA ARG A 107 3.36 21.83 -5.21
C ARG A 107 2.87 20.82 -6.24
N ILE A 108 1.71 20.20 -6.01
CA ILE A 108 1.10 19.28 -6.96
C ILE A 108 0.82 19.98 -8.29
N LYS A 109 1.07 19.26 -9.39
CA LYS A 109 0.77 19.68 -10.76
C LYS A 109 -0.02 18.59 -11.45
N ASN A 110 -0.61 18.90 -12.61
CA ASN A 110 -1.17 17.85 -13.46
C ASN A 110 -0.05 16.91 -13.95
N ASN A 111 -0.36 15.63 -13.97
CA ASN A 111 0.48 14.54 -14.42
C ASN A 111 1.93 14.53 -13.87
N PRO A 112 2.12 14.61 -12.54
CA PRO A 112 3.46 14.59 -11.94
C PRO A 112 4.13 13.24 -12.16
N ASP A 113 5.46 13.23 -12.13
CA ASP A 113 6.22 11.99 -12.05
C ASP A 113 6.15 11.42 -10.63
N ALA A 114 6.11 10.09 -10.53
CA ALA A 114 6.44 9.43 -9.27
C ALA A 114 7.89 9.72 -8.90
N PHE A 115 8.14 10.06 -7.64
CA PHE A 115 9.48 10.30 -7.13
C PHE A 115 10.13 9.02 -6.59
N ALA A 116 9.33 8.02 -6.22
CA ALA A 116 9.80 6.73 -5.77
C ALA A 116 8.97 5.57 -6.35
N VAL A 117 9.59 4.40 -6.47
CA VAL A 117 8.92 3.12 -6.69
C VAL A 117 9.29 2.16 -5.57
N LEU A 118 8.27 1.55 -4.96
CA LEU A 118 8.41 0.59 -3.89
C LEU A 118 8.43 -0.84 -4.44
N PHE A 119 9.05 -1.74 -3.68
CA PHE A 119 9.16 -3.17 -3.96
C PHE A 119 10.01 -3.53 -5.18
N GLN A 120 10.76 -2.56 -5.69
CA GLN A 120 11.69 -2.66 -6.82
C GLN A 120 12.87 -1.71 -6.57
N GLU A 121 14.01 -1.98 -7.20
CA GLU A 121 15.22 -1.14 -7.10
C GLU A 121 15.22 0.05 -8.06
N ASP A 122 14.37 0.00 -9.09
CA ASP A 122 14.28 1.01 -10.13
C ASP A 122 12.89 0.97 -10.81
N PHE A 123 12.62 1.97 -11.66
CA PHE A 123 11.37 2.09 -12.42
C PHE A 123 11.28 1.16 -13.63
N GLY A 124 12.33 0.39 -13.93
CA GLY A 124 12.42 -0.48 -15.09
C GLY A 124 11.50 -1.70 -15.01
N PRO A 125 11.74 -2.71 -15.87
CA PRO A 125 10.94 -3.92 -15.89
C PRO A 125 10.90 -4.61 -14.51
N PRO A 126 9.71 -4.97 -13.99
CA PRO A 126 9.58 -5.49 -12.64
C PRO A 126 10.27 -6.86 -12.51
N LYS A 127 11.03 -7.03 -11.42
CA LYS A 127 11.65 -8.29 -11.04
C LYS A 127 10.73 -9.03 -10.07
N ARG A 128 10.51 -10.32 -10.32
CA ARG A 128 9.79 -11.22 -9.41
C ARG A 128 10.78 -11.91 -8.48
N ALA A 129 10.94 -11.37 -7.28
CA ALA A 129 11.85 -11.88 -6.27
C ALA A 129 11.29 -11.61 -4.87
N THR A 130 11.97 -12.14 -3.86
CA THR A 130 11.69 -11.92 -2.44
C THR A 130 13.00 -11.51 -1.80
N SER A 131 13.05 -10.31 -1.24
CA SER A 131 14.15 -9.81 -0.40
C SER A 131 13.60 -8.77 0.57
N ASP A 132 14.46 -7.98 1.20
CA ASP A 132 14.10 -6.77 1.94
C ASP A 132 13.71 -5.61 1.01
N VAL A 133 14.03 -5.69 -0.28
CA VAL A 133 13.58 -4.75 -1.31
C VAL A 133 12.41 -5.34 -2.10
N PHE A 134 12.56 -6.55 -2.63
CA PHE A 134 11.58 -7.14 -3.54
C PHE A 134 10.44 -7.84 -2.82
N GLU A 135 9.22 -7.62 -3.29
CA GLU A 135 8.05 -8.33 -2.80
C GLU A 135 7.05 -8.64 -3.92
N ASN A 136 6.37 -9.78 -3.85
CA ASN A 136 5.38 -10.19 -4.83
C ASN A 136 3.96 -10.07 -4.24
N SER A 137 3.03 -9.55 -5.04
CA SER A 137 1.66 -9.25 -4.62
C SER A 137 1.55 -8.46 -3.29
N PRO A 138 2.33 -7.37 -3.12
CA PRO A 138 2.35 -6.60 -1.87
C PRO A 138 0.98 -5.98 -1.59
N ARG A 139 0.53 -6.06 -0.33
CA ARG A 139 -0.67 -5.39 0.18
C ARG A 139 -0.29 -4.47 1.34
N PRO A 140 0.11 -3.22 1.04
CA PRO A 140 0.56 -2.30 2.06
C PRO A 140 -0.58 -1.73 2.90
N PHE A 141 -0.25 -1.41 4.14
CA PHE A 141 -1.01 -0.61 5.10
C PHE A 141 -0.03 0.36 5.75
N LEU A 142 -0.33 1.66 5.69
CA LEU A 142 0.50 2.70 6.27
C LEU A 142 -0.06 3.11 7.63
N ASN A 143 0.77 3.09 8.67
CA ASN A 143 0.52 3.83 9.89
C ASN A 143 1.20 5.20 9.80
N GLU A 144 0.41 6.27 9.68
CA GLU A 144 0.90 7.66 9.57
C GLU A 144 1.44 8.22 10.90
N GLU A 145 1.06 7.63 12.03
CA GLU A 145 1.55 8.07 13.35
C GLU A 145 3.00 7.65 13.57
N THR A 146 3.32 6.40 13.23
CA THR A 146 4.65 5.81 13.40
C THR A 146 5.48 5.81 12.12
N ASN A 147 4.95 6.33 11.01
CA ASN A 147 5.53 6.23 9.68
C ASN A 147 5.92 4.80 9.28
N THR A 148 5.17 3.79 9.72
CA THR A 148 5.49 2.39 9.41
C THR A 148 4.59 1.88 8.30
N LEU A 149 5.19 1.42 7.20
CA LEU A 149 4.48 0.74 6.12
C LEU A 149 4.57 -0.77 6.32
N TYR A 150 3.46 -1.39 6.70
CA TYR A 150 3.30 -2.84 6.82
C TYR A 150 2.87 -3.42 5.49
N VAL A 151 3.58 -4.43 4.98
CA VAL A 151 3.35 -4.98 3.63
C VAL A 151 3.05 -6.46 3.73
N ALA A 152 1.76 -6.78 3.78
CA ALA A 152 1.27 -8.14 3.83
C ALA A 152 1.33 -8.80 2.44
N SER A 153 2.01 -9.93 2.35
CA SER A 153 2.31 -10.56 1.06
C SER A 153 2.13 -12.07 1.10
N GLY A 154 0.89 -12.56 1.09
CA GLY A 154 0.56 -13.99 0.99
C GLY A 154 0.63 -14.52 -0.45
N TYR A 155 0.56 -15.85 -0.62
CA TYR A 155 0.71 -16.56 -1.89
C TYR A 155 0.01 -15.85 -3.09
N PRO A 156 0.71 -15.64 -4.22
CA PRO A 156 2.06 -16.12 -4.54
C PRO A 156 3.22 -15.24 -3.99
N GLY A 157 2.94 -14.35 -3.05
CA GLY A 157 3.90 -13.50 -2.34
C GLY A 157 4.85 -14.24 -1.39
N GLY A 158 5.64 -13.48 -0.64
CA GLY A 158 6.62 -14.00 0.32
C GLY A 158 6.07 -14.67 1.59
N ASN A 159 4.74 -14.82 1.74
CA ASN A 159 4.04 -15.29 2.96
C ASN A 159 4.56 -14.65 4.26
N ARG A 160 4.56 -13.31 4.28
CA ARG A 160 5.11 -12.50 5.36
C ARG A 160 4.53 -11.11 5.40
N VAL A 161 4.79 -10.40 6.49
CA VAL A 161 4.58 -8.96 6.59
C VAL A 161 5.95 -8.30 6.66
N LEU A 162 6.32 -7.51 5.65
CA LEU A 162 7.52 -6.65 5.70
C LEU A 162 7.18 -5.32 6.36
N LEU A 163 8.12 -4.74 7.11
CA LEU A 163 8.00 -3.43 7.72
C LEU A 163 9.04 -2.49 7.12
N TYR A 164 8.59 -1.34 6.62
CA TYR A 164 9.44 -0.28 6.08
C TYR A 164 9.29 1.00 6.91
N ASP A 165 10.42 1.70 7.09
CA ASP A 165 10.42 3.05 7.65
C ASP A 165 10.04 4.03 6.54
N PHE A 166 8.80 4.51 6.62
CA PHE A 166 8.20 5.42 5.67
C PHE A 166 8.35 6.89 6.10
N SER A 167 9.26 7.21 7.00
CA SER A 167 9.54 8.60 7.39
C SER A 167 9.96 9.43 6.16
N PRO A 168 9.65 10.74 6.12
CA PRO A 168 9.84 11.59 4.94
C PRO A 168 11.22 11.49 4.28
N GLU A 169 12.27 11.46 5.10
CA GLU A 169 13.67 11.38 4.70
C GLU A 169 14.07 10.02 4.14
N ASN A 170 13.30 8.96 4.41
CA ASN A 170 13.63 7.58 4.08
C ASN A 170 12.88 7.05 2.85
N VAL A 171 11.88 7.77 2.32
CA VAL A 171 11.13 7.30 1.14
C VAL A 171 11.88 7.61 -0.15
N HIS A 172 12.46 6.55 -0.72
CA HIS A 172 13.18 6.58 -1.99
C HIS A 172 13.02 5.24 -2.72
N THR A 173 13.27 5.26 -4.03
CA THR A 173 13.33 4.04 -4.84
C THR A 173 14.39 3.08 -4.31
N GLY A 174 14.04 1.80 -4.16
CA GLY A 174 14.94 0.77 -3.62
C GLY A 174 15.08 0.76 -2.10
N MET A 175 14.23 1.49 -1.37
CA MET A 175 14.20 1.42 0.09
C MET A 175 13.99 -0.02 0.59
N ARG A 176 14.61 -0.35 1.72
CA ARG A 176 14.68 -1.70 2.29
C ARG A 176 13.77 -1.82 3.50
N ALA A 177 13.14 -2.99 3.67
CA ALA A 177 12.45 -3.34 4.89
C ALA A 177 13.45 -3.46 6.04
N PHE A 178 13.09 -2.95 7.22
CA PHE A 178 13.93 -3.06 8.41
C PHE A 178 13.57 -4.27 9.26
N ASP A 179 12.35 -4.82 9.10
CA ASP A 179 11.92 -6.01 9.84
C ASP A 179 10.89 -6.84 9.05
N VAL A 180 10.61 -8.04 9.54
CA VAL A 180 9.67 -9.00 8.93
C VAL A 180 8.95 -9.83 10.00
N LEU A 181 7.66 -10.07 9.79
CA LEU A 181 6.90 -11.13 10.47
C LEU A 181 6.65 -12.29 9.53
N GLY A 182 6.79 -13.53 10.01
CA GLY A 182 6.53 -14.74 9.22
C GLY A 182 7.76 -15.52 8.80
N HIS A 183 8.93 -14.87 8.72
CA HIS A 183 10.16 -15.48 8.23
C HIS A 183 11.38 -15.13 9.07
N TYR A 184 11.97 -16.15 9.70
CA TYR A 184 13.12 -16.03 10.57
C TYR A 184 14.12 -17.16 10.33
N ASP A 185 15.40 -16.90 10.57
CA ASP A 185 16.44 -17.93 10.59
C ASP A 185 16.37 -18.82 11.85
N GLN A 186 17.31 -19.76 11.99
CA GLN A 186 17.32 -20.70 13.13
C GLN A 186 17.62 -19.99 14.46
N GLU A 187 18.30 -18.86 14.38
CA GLU A 187 18.67 -17.98 15.49
C GLU A 187 17.53 -16.99 15.85
N GLY A 188 16.49 -16.90 15.01
CA GLY A 188 15.32 -16.04 15.21
C GLY A 188 15.42 -14.64 14.61
N ASN A 189 16.48 -14.33 13.86
CA ASN A 189 16.64 -13.05 13.16
C ASN A 189 15.75 -12.97 11.92
N PRO A 190 15.46 -11.76 11.39
CA PRO A 190 14.74 -11.60 10.12
C PRO A 190 15.38 -12.39 8.98
N ASP A 191 14.60 -13.23 8.29
CA ASP A 191 15.02 -13.82 7.02
C ASP A 191 14.21 -13.23 5.87
N PHE A 192 14.82 -12.27 5.17
CA PHE A 192 14.21 -11.61 4.03
C PHE A 192 14.29 -12.43 2.73
N ASN A 193 15.10 -13.48 2.67
CA ASN A 193 15.29 -14.28 1.45
C ASN A 193 14.48 -15.58 1.47
N ALA A 194 13.97 -15.98 2.63
CA ALA A 194 13.08 -17.12 2.78
C ALA A 194 11.88 -17.00 1.83
N ARG A 195 11.69 -18.04 1.03
CA ARG A 195 10.49 -18.27 0.23
C ARG A 195 9.71 -19.37 0.92
N ALA A 196 8.53 -19.09 1.45
CA ALA A 196 7.69 -20.13 2.01
C ALA A 196 7.17 -21.07 0.91
N ALA A 197 7.82 -22.23 0.77
CA ALA A 197 7.11 -23.46 0.47
C ALA A 197 6.75 -24.11 1.82
N TYR A 198 5.48 -24.01 2.22
CA TYR A 198 4.84 -24.81 3.28
C TYR A 198 5.63 -24.97 4.59
N GLY A 199 5.96 -23.86 5.26
CA GLY A 199 6.46 -23.93 6.64
C GLY A 199 5.45 -24.65 7.54
N ARG A 200 5.94 -25.40 8.54
CA ARG A 200 5.04 -26.06 9.51
C ARG A 200 4.33 -25.00 10.34
N ILE A 201 3.02 -25.09 10.44
CA ILE A 201 2.22 -24.17 11.23
C ILE A 201 2.73 -24.06 12.68
N ASN A 202 2.88 -22.82 13.15
CA ASN A 202 3.27 -22.45 14.52
C ASN A 202 2.90 -20.96 14.76
N ALA A 203 3.27 -20.38 15.90
CA ALA A 203 3.00 -18.98 16.24
C ALA A 203 3.78 -17.94 15.41
N ARG A 204 4.77 -18.36 14.62
CA ARG A 204 5.67 -17.47 13.86
C ARG A 204 5.28 -17.37 12.39
N TYR A 205 4.85 -18.48 11.78
CA TYR A 205 4.49 -18.53 10.37
C TYR A 205 3.07 -18.00 10.11
N VAL A 206 2.95 -17.21 9.04
CA VAL A 206 1.70 -16.60 8.62
C VAL A 206 1.56 -16.61 7.10
N TYR A 207 0.32 -16.63 6.60
CA TYR A 207 -0.04 -16.41 5.22
C TYR A 207 -0.90 -15.14 5.07
N PRO A 208 -0.27 -13.96 5.21
CA PRO A 208 -0.98 -12.70 5.39
C PRO A 208 -1.57 -12.14 4.11
N ARG A 209 -2.77 -11.54 4.19
CA ARG A 209 -3.29 -10.66 3.12
C ARG A 209 -3.63 -9.26 3.60
N ALA A 210 -3.66 -9.05 4.90
CA ALA A 210 -3.97 -7.80 5.55
C ALA A 210 -3.35 -7.81 6.95
N VAL A 211 -3.13 -6.61 7.47
CA VAL A 211 -2.85 -6.37 8.88
C VAL A 211 -3.87 -5.38 9.39
N ALA A 212 -4.14 -5.42 10.69
CA ALA A 212 -4.85 -4.37 11.41
C ALA A 212 -4.02 -4.01 12.64
N LEU A 213 -3.73 -2.72 12.80
CA LEU A 213 -3.00 -2.20 13.93
C LEU A 213 -3.98 -1.53 14.90
N ASP A 214 -3.84 -1.89 16.16
CA ASP A 214 -4.38 -1.13 17.27
C ASP A 214 -3.22 -0.39 17.96
N PRO A 215 -3.04 0.91 17.64
CA PRO A 215 -1.90 1.67 18.15
C PRO A 215 -2.06 2.10 19.60
N LEU A 216 -3.27 2.00 20.18
CA LEU A 216 -3.56 2.43 21.56
C LEU A 216 -3.23 1.33 22.57
N ASP A 217 -3.63 0.09 22.26
CA ASP A 217 -3.31 -1.08 23.10
C ASP A 217 -2.08 -1.86 22.58
N HIS A 218 -1.40 -1.33 21.56
CA HIS A 218 -0.16 -1.89 21.01
C HIS A 218 -0.31 -3.34 20.51
N ARG A 219 -1.31 -3.57 19.64
CA ARG A 219 -1.63 -4.91 19.09
C ARG A 219 -1.61 -4.92 17.57
N LEU A 220 -0.89 -5.86 16.97
CA LEU A 220 -0.92 -6.10 15.53
C LEU A 220 -1.63 -7.40 15.21
N PHE A 221 -2.76 -7.31 14.52
CA PHE A 221 -3.50 -8.46 14.02
C PHE A 221 -3.09 -8.77 12.58
N VAL A 222 -2.83 -10.04 12.30
CA VAL A 222 -2.44 -10.52 10.98
C VAL A 222 -3.38 -11.67 10.61
N ASN A 223 -4.03 -11.57 9.45
CA ASN A 223 -4.89 -12.65 8.99
C ASN A 223 -4.03 -13.77 8.40
N ASP A 224 -4.01 -14.95 9.00
CA ASP A 224 -3.26 -16.09 8.49
C ASP A 224 -4.17 -16.97 7.62
N GLN A 225 -4.38 -16.52 6.38
CA GLN A 225 -5.54 -16.93 5.58
C GLN A 225 -5.58 -18.42 5.28
N TYR A 226 -4.46 -19.02 4.87
CA TYR A 226 -4.43 -20.44 4.49
C TYR A 226 -4.47 -21.38 5.69
N ASN A 227 -4.17 -20.87 6.89
CA ASN A 227 -4.28 -21.58 8.16
C ASN A 227 -5.59 -21.24 8.92
N ASN A 228 -6.55 -20.60 8.24
CA ASN A 228 -7.90 -20.32 8.76
C ASN A 228 -7.94 -19.65 10.14
N ARG A 229 -7.00 -18.74 10.43
CA ARG A 229 -6.86 -18.10 11.73
C ARG A 229 -6.47 -16.63 11.62
N VAL A 230 -6.67 -15.88 12.69
CA VAL A 230 -6.09 -14.54 12.88
C VAL A 230 -5.11 -14.63 14.03
N VAL A 231 -3.91 -14.12 13.84
CA VAL A 231 -2.87 -14.11 14.87
C VAL A 231 -2.65 -12.68 15.35
N MET A 232 -2.36 -12.50 16.63
CA MET A 232 -2.05 -11.20 17.22
C MET A 232 -0.64 -11.20 17.79
N TYR A 233 0.16 -10.22 17.38
CA TYR A 233 1.47 -9.91 17.94
C TYR A 233 1.33 -8.73 18.90
N GLU A 234 1.92 -8.88 20.08
CA GLU A 234 2.06 -7.80 21.06
C GLU A 234 3.21 -6.88 20.64
N LEU A 235 2.95 -5.58 20.69
CA LEU A 235 3.90 -4.52 20.37
C LEU A 235 4.32 -3.79 21.64
N ASP A 236 5.42 -3.04 21.58
CA ASP A 236 5.79 -2.13 22.66
C ASP A 236 5.01 -0.82 22.59
N VAL A 237 5.28 0.06 23.54
CA VAL A 237 4.62 1.37 23.66
C VAL A 237 4.89 2.31 22.46
N GLU A 238 5.89 1.99 21.64
CA GLU A 238 6.17 2.68 20.38
C GLU A 238 5.63 1.91 19.14
N ASN A 239 4.76 0.90 19.35
CA ASN A 239 4.19 0.03 18.33
C ASN A 239 5.23 -0.78 17.52
N ARG A 240 6.38 -1.10 18.13
CA ARG A 240 7.41 -1.97 17.53
C ARG A 240 7.18 -3.42 17.95
N ILE A 241 7.59 -4.35 17.08
CA ILE A 241 7.47 -5.79 17.34
C ILE A 241 8.41 -6.18 18.49
N VAL A 242 7.85 -6.73 19.57
CA VAL A 242 8.61 -7.18 20.75
C VAL A 242 8.92 -8.66 20.67
N ASP A 243 7.90 -9.46 20.34
CA ASP A 243 8.00 -10.91 20.18
C ASP A 243 7.61 -11.31 18.77
N ARG A 244 8.41 -12.19 18.20
CA ARG A 244 8.29 -12.71 16.83
C ARG A 244 7.32 -13.89 16.73
N ALA A 245 6.83 -14.37 17.88
CA ALA A 245 5.73 -15.31 17.99
C ALA A 245 4.43 -14.59 18.38
N ALA A 246 3.34 -14.95 17.70
CA ALA A 246 2.01 -14.49 18.04
C ALA A 246 1.63 -14.91 19.47
N LYS A 247 0.98 -13.99 20.19
CA LYS A 247 0.51 -14.20 21.57
C LYS A 247 -0.90 -14.77 21.62
N ILE A 248 -1.76 -14.38 20.69
CA ILE A 248 -3.15 -14.84 20.63
C ILE A 248 -3.46 -15.37 19.24
N ILE A 249 -4.19 -16.49 19.21
CA ILE A 249 -4.73 -17.10 18.01
C ILE A 249 -6.26 -17.03 18.10
N LEU A 250 -6.90 -16.52 17.06
CA LEU A 250 -8.35 -16.49 16.91
C LEU A 250 -8.79 -17.48 15.85
N GLY A 251 -9.86 -18.23 16.14
CA GLY A 251 -10.44 -19.23 15.22
C GLY A 251 -9.86 -20.64 15.34
N GLN A 252 -8.86 -20.84 16.21
CA GLN A 252 -8.21 -22.13 16.46
C GLN A 252 -7.86 -22.27 17.96
N PRO A 253 -7.73 -23.49 18.50
CA PRO A 253 -7.43 -23.71 19.92
C PRO A 253 -5.99 -23.39 20.32
N ASP A 254 -5.03 -23.45 19.38
CA ASP A 254 -3.60 -23.28 19.65
C ASP A 254 -2.81 -22.78 18.42
N GLU A 255 -1.51 -22.58 18.58
CA GLU A 255 -0.61 -22.10 17.54
C GLU A 255 -0.22 -23.15 16.50
N TYR A 256 -0.55 -24.43 16.72
CA TYR A 256 -0.18 -25.56 15.85
C TYR A 256 -1.35 -26.07 15.01
N SER A 257 -2.52 -25.44 15.12
CA SER A 257 -3.75 -25.78 14.40
C SER A 257 -4.07 -24.76 13.29
N GLY A 258 -4.55 -25.25 12.15
CA GLY A 258 -4.90 -24.46 10.96
C GLY A 258 -5.57 -25.24 9.85
#